data_AF-A0A4T0B7D9-F1
#
_entry.id   AF-A0A4T0B7D9-F1
#
_cell.length_a   1.000
_cell.length_b   1.000
_cell.length_c   1.000
_cell.angle_alpha   90.00
_cell.angle_beta   90.00
_cell.angle_gamma   90.00
#
_symmetry.space_group_name_H-M   'P 1'
#
loop_
_entity.id
_entity.type
_entity.pdbx_description
1 polymer ?
#
loop_
_entity_poly.entity_id
_entity_poly.type
_entity_poly.pdbx_seq_one_letter_code
_entity_poly.pdbx_strand_id
1 'polypeptide(L)'
;MAQDAKKDGKPYILRCVAGPAVDDARSQGYTLAAQTTFSSLDDMKYYDNECEAHAALKAVAKGKVEPPPLMVCFDNAVGTSS
;
A
#
# COMPACT_ATOMS: atom_id res chain seq x y z
N MET A 1 10.63 2.63 -10.48
CA MET A 1 10.50 2.53 -9.01
C MET A 1 10.29 1.07 -8.65
N ALA A 2 11.37 0.28 -8.59
CA ALA A 2 11.30 -1.17 -8.29
C ALA A 2 12.56 -1.69 -7.59
N GLN A 3 13.58 -0.84 -7.40
CA GLN A 3 14.93 -1.28 -7.10
C GLN A 3 15.19 -1.42 -5.58
N ASP A 4 14.36 -0.81 -4.72
CA ASP A 4 14.69 -0.60 -3.31
C ASP A 4 13.76 -1.30 -2.31
N ALA A 5 12.76 -2.07 -2.77
CA ALA A 5 11.86 -2.84 -1.88
C ALA A 5 12.44 -4.23 -1.55
N LYS A 6 13.69 -4.27 -1.05
CA LYS A 6 14.35 -5.51 -0.61
C LYS A 6 14.49 -5.54 0.91
N LYS A 7 13.96 -6.58 1.53
CA LYS A 7 14.23 -6.97 2.92
C LYS A 7 15.14 -8.20 2.82
N ASP A 8 16.37 -8.11 3.31
CA ASP A 8 17.35 -9.20 3.22
C ASP A 8 17.58 -9.72 1.78
N GLY A 9 17.55 -8.80 0.80
CA GLY A 9 17.75 -9.15 -0.61
C GLY A 9 16.53 -9.77 -1.33
N LYS A 10 15.42 -10.04 -0.63
CA LYS A 10 14.19 -10.60 -1.20
C LYS A 10 13.08 -9.54 -1.35
N PRO A 11 12.29 -9.57 -2.43
CA PRO A 11 11.13 -8.71 -2.58
C PRO A 11 10.04 -9.14 -1.57
N TYR A 12 9.68 -8.24 -0.66
CA TYR A 12 8.64 -8.48 0.35
C TYR A 12 7.25 -7.93 -0.06
N ILE A 13 7.24 -7.05 -1.08
CA ILE A 13 6.03 -6.58 -1.77
C ILE A 13 5.80 -7.49 -2.97
N LEU A 14 4.68 -8.21 -2.98
CA LEU A 14 4.25 -9.05 -4.09
C LEU A 14 3.64 -8.23 -5.23
N ARG A 15 2.87 -7.19 -4.88
CA ARG A 15 2.21 -6.31 -5.83
C ARG A 15 1.99 -4.93 -5.20
N CYS A 16 2.20 -3.87 -5.98
CA CYS A 16 1.80 -2.53 -5.62
C CYS A 16 1.10 -1.90 -6.82
N VAL A 17 -0.14 -1.45 -6.62
CA VAL A 17 -0.91 -0.73 -7.64
C VAL A 17 -1.45 0.55 -7.03
N ALA A 18 -1.37 1.64 -7.78
CA ALA A 18 -1.97 2.91 -7.40
C ALA A 18 -2.51 3.62 -8.64
N GLY A 19 -3.61 4.36 -8.48
CA GLY A 19 -4.23 5.06 -9.58
C GLY A 19 -5.40 5.94 -9.16
N PRO A 20 -5.89 6.80 -10.06
CA PRO A 20 -7.07 7.60 -9.81
C PRO A 20 -8.28 6.71 -9.57
N ALA A 21 -9.13 7.10 -8.62
CA ALA A 21 -10.43 6.49 -8.48
C ALA A 21 -11.27 6.76 -9.75
N VAL A 22 -12.11 5.81 -10.13
CA VAL A 22 -13.08 6.01 -11.19
C VAL A 22 -14.14 7.01 -10.72
N ASP A 23 -14.60 7.86 -11.62
CA ASP A 23 -15.72 8.78 -11.40
C ASP A 23 -17.02 7.99 -11.21
N ASP A 24 -17.28 7.57 -9.98
CA ASP A 24 -18.38 6.71 -9.58
C ASP A 24 -18.78 7.02 -8.12
N ALA A 25 -20.08 6.97 -7.83
CA ALA A 25 -20.60 7.27 -6.49
C ALA A 25 -20.04 6.34 -5.39
N ARG A 26 -19.63 5.12 -5.73
CA ARG A 26 -19.02 4.15 -4.80
C ARG A 26 -17.62 4.60 -4.34
N SER A 27 -16.96 5.49 -5.06
CA SER A 27 -15.67 6.07 -4.67
C SER A 27 -15.81 7.02 -3.47
N GLN A 28 -17.03 7.39 -3.06
CA GLN A 28 -17.31 8.17 -1.84
C GLN A 28 -16.46 9.46 -1.69
N GLY A 29 -16.11 10.09 -2.81
CA GLY A 29 -15.27 11.28 -2.84
C GLY A 29 -13.76 11.03 -2.74
N TYR A 30 -13.32 9.78 -2.59
CA TYR A 30 -11.89 9.43 -2.74
C TYR A 30 -11.48 9.52 -4.21
N THR A 31 -10.36 10.18 -4.47
CA THR A 31 -9.85 10.47 -5.83
C THR A 31 -8.65 9.61 -6.22
N LEU A 32 -8.06 8.89 -5.26
CA LEU A 32 -6.88 8.05 -5.44
C LEU A 32 -7.04 6.77 -4.63
N ALA A 33 -6.64 5.64 -5.20
CA ALA A 33 -6.53 4.37 -4.50
C ALA A 33 -5.11 3.81 -4.64
N ALA A 34 -4.61 3.19 -3.58
CA ALA A 34 -3.38 2.41 -3.58
C ALA A 34 -3.61 1.09 -2.86
N GLN A 35 -3.11 0.00 -3.42
CA GLN A 35 -3.16 -1.33 -2.84
C GLN A 35 -1.78 -1.98 -2.92
N THR A 36 -1.31 -2.45 -1.78
CA THR A 36 -0.05 -3.20 -1.68
C THR A 36 -0.35 -4.58 -1.12
N THR A 37 0.10 -5.62 -1.83
CA THR A 37 0.01 -7.01 -1.39
C THR A 37 1.40 -7.46 -0.93
N PHE A 38 1.45 -8.04 0.25
CA PHE A 38 2.68 -8.52 0.88
C PHE A 38 2.69 -10.04 0.94
N SER A 39 3.88 -10.63 1.07
CA SER A 39 3.99 -12.09 1.20
C SER A 39 3.54 -12.62 2.56
N SER A 40 3.61 -11.77 3.59
CA SER A 40 3.30 -12.10 4.98
C SER A 40 2.86 -10.85 5.75
N LEU A 41 2.17 -11.05 6.88
CA LEU A 41 1.82 -9.95 7.79
C LEU A 41 3.07 -9.25 8.35
N ASP A 42 4.15 -9.99 8.63
CA ASP A 42 5.42 -9.41 9.10
C ASP A 42 6.09 -8.50 8.07
N ASP A 43 5.89 -8.78 6.78
CA ASP A 43 6.41 -7.93 5.72
C ASP A 43 5.61 -6.63 5.58
N MET A 44 4.29 -6.69 5.81
CA MET A 44 3.44 -5.50 5.92
C MET A 44 3.87 -4.63 7.12
N LYS A 45 4.16 -5.25 8.28
CA LYS A 45 4.60 -4.52 9.48
C LYS A 45 5.96 -3.84 9.26
N TYR A 46 6.90 -4.56 8.66
CA TYR A 46 8.21 -4.00 8.29
C TYR A 46 8.03 -2.84 7.31
N TYR A 47 7.19 -3.00 6.28
CA TYR A 47 6.89 -1.92 5.34
C TYR A 47 6.35 -0.67 6.03
N ASP A 48 5.37 -0.80 6.93
CA ASP A 48 4.72 0.36 7.55
C ASP A 48 5.59 1.07 8.60
N ASN A 49 6.43 0.33 9.33
CA ASN A 49 7.17 0.87 10.48
C ASN A 49 8.67 1.07 10.25
N GLU A 50 9.29 0.26 9.40
CA GLU A 50 10.75 0.15 9.33
C GLU A 50 11.32 0.47 7.94
N CYS A 51 10.49 0.44 6.89
CA CYS A 51 10.96 0.74 5.54
C CYS A 51 11.24 2.25 5.35
N GLU A 52 12.51 2.61 5.22
CA GLU A 52 12.96 4.00 5.02
C GLU A 52 12.37 4.66 3.77
N ALA A 53 12.28 3.91 2.66
CA ALA A 53 11.67 4.40 1.43
C ALA A 53 10.18 4.72 1.60
N HIS A 54 9.44 3.87 2.32
CA HIS A 54 8.03 4.13 2.63
C HIS A 54 7.87 5.31 3.58
N ALA A 55 8.74 5.42 4.60
CA ALA A 55 8.75 6.56 5.51
C ALA A 55 8.98 7.90 4.77
N ALA A 56 9.90 7.92 3.81
CA ALA A 56 10.16 9.10 2.97
C ALA A 56 8.93 9.48 2.13
N LEU A 57 8.23 8.51 1.53
CA LEU A 57 6.99 8.76 0.78
C LEU A 57 5.85 9.27 1.68
N LYS A 58 5.69 8.69 2.87
CA LYS A 58 4.70 9.12 3.87
C LYS A 58 4.96 10.57 4.32
N ALA A 59 6.23 10.97 4.45
CA ALA A 59 6.61 12.34 4.76
C ALA A 59 6.22 13.33 3.64
N VAL A 60 6.35 12.94 2.36
CA VAL A 60 5.92 13.77 1.22
C VAL A 60 4.39 13.94 1.19
N ALA A 61 3.65 12.88 1.52
CA ALA A 61 2.18 12.90 1.52
C ALA A 61 1.57 13.59 2.75
N LYS A 62 2.32 13.68 3.86
CA LYS A 62 1.87 14.29 5.11
C LYS A 62 1.40 15.73 4.89
N GLY A 63 0.16 16.04 5.30
CA GLY A 63 -0.43 17.37 5.15
C GLY A 63 -0.89 17.73 3.74
N LYS A 64 -0.78 16.81 2.76
CA LYS A 64 -1.33 16.98 1.40
C LYS A 64 -2.66 16.26 1.21
N VAL A 65 -3.04 15.40 2.15
CA VAL A 65 -4.25 14.57 2.09
C VAL A 65 -5.05 14.83 3.37
N GLU A 66 -6.17 15.52 3.21
CA GLU A 66 -7.16 15.77 4.28
C GLU A 66 -8.56 15.51 3.72
N PRO A 67 -9.43 14.78 4.44
CA PRO A 67 -9.19 14.06 5.71
C PRO A 67 -8.16 12.92 5.56
N PRO A 68 -7.66 12.33 6.67
CA PRO A 68 -6.74 11.20 6.60
C PRO A 68 -7.32 10.08 5.71
N PRO A 69 -6.49 9.45 4.86
CA PRO A 69 -6.96 8.42 3.95
C PRO A 69 -7.54 7.24 4.71
N LEU A 70 -8.59 6.62 4.16
CA LEU A 70 -9.07 5.34 4.67
C LEU A 70 -7.98 4.28 4.47
N MET A 71 -7.58 3.62 5.56
CA MET A 71 -6.63 2.53 5.53
C MET A 71 -7.32 1.24 5.94
N VAL A 72 -7.21 0.21 5.10
CA VAL A 72 -7.77 -1.13 5.35
C VAL A 72 -6.66 -2.16 5.20
N CYS A 73 -6.46 -2.98 6.23
CA CYS A 73 -5.58 -4.15 6.20
C CYS A 73 -6.44 -5.40 6.33
N PHE A 74 -6.26 -6.36 5.43
CA PHE A 74 -7.05 -7.59 5.41
C PHE A 74 -6.23 -8.78 4.92
N ASP A 75 -6.64 -9.99 5.31
CA ASP A 75 -6.11 -11.23 4.77
C ASP A 75 -6.95 -11.67 3.56
N ASN A 76 -6.29 -12.20 2.54
CA ASN A 76 -6.93 -12.53 1.28
C ASN A 76 -7.69 -13.86 1.37
N ALA A 77 -8.90 -13.82 1.92
CA ALA A 77 -9.71 -15.02 2.20
C ALA A 77 -10.37 -15.69 0.99
N VAL A 78 -10.37 -15.04 -0.19
CA VAL A 78 -11.01 -15.56 -1.42
C VAL A 78 -10.08 -15.32 -2.61
N GLY A 79 -9.81 -16.37 -3.39
CA GLY A 79 -8.96 -16.29 -4.60
C GLY A 79 -7.66 -17.11 -4.58
N THR A 80 -7.40 -17.92 -3.55
CA THR A 80 -6.39 -18.99 -3.60
C THR A 80 -7.00 -20.22 -4.28
N SER A 81 -7.23 -20.14 -5.58
CA SER A 81 -7.45 -21.35 -6.38
C SER A 81 -6.17 -22.19 -6.29
N SER A 82 -6.30 -23.40 -5.76
CA SER A 82 -5.29 -24.46 -5.87
C SER A 82 -5.05 -24.85 -7.32
#